data_AF-A0A933D9U7-F1
#
_entry.id   AF-A0A933D9U7-F1
#
_cell.length_a   1.000
_cell.length_b   1.000
_cell.length_c   1.000
_cell.angle_alpha   90.00
_cell.angle_beta   90.00
_cell.angle_gamma   90.00
#
_symmetry.space_group_name_H-M   'P 1'
#
loop_
_entity.id
_entity.type
_entity.pdbx_description
1 polymer ?
#
loop_
_entity_poly.entity_id
_entity_poly.type
_entity_poly.pdbx_seq_one_letter_code
_entity_poly.pdbx_strand_id
1 'polypeptide(L)'
;MAQLRYDIYQGVRKAKTKLAIGFSALGLLLGGGGLSLLPSIAAHADPVCTETGFFRDGINLTAARIGGDVTGPLEATGCDIGVYYGPTSNNTVNEAEIFGARYFGVVNRGGDVDVTDSEIHNIGDTPFSGAQHGVGINFASVTTGDSTNRSICDSTITTTGTVSGNDVYEYQKGGIVVSCDGASVDIQNNTVTGLGPFKFIAQNGIQVGFGAIAVGVSGNTVTANIYTAGAAKPFVSTGVLFFSGTLQGVDSNKVLPTIQRTNDVHQNQANVTVIN
;
A
#
# COMPACT_ATOMS: atom_id res chain seq x y z
N MET A 1 -16.37 -1.21 -17.37
CA MET A 1 -16.75 -1.11 -15.94
C MET A 1 -15.54 -1.08 -15.00
N ALA A 2 -14.48 -1.87 -15.23
CA ALA A 2 -13.29 -1.90 -14.38
C ALA A 2 -12.64 -0.51 -14.19
N GLN A 3 -12.46 0.25 -15.28
CA GLN A 3 -11.91 1.61 -15.22
C GLN A 3 -12.75 2.56 -14.34
N LEU A 4 -14.08 2.54 -14.50
CA LEU A 4 -14.99 3.39 -13.70
C LEU A 4 -14.93 3.00 -12.20
N ARG A 5 -14.83 1.70 -11.91
CA ARG A 5 -14.68 1.20 -10.53
C ARG A 5 -13.33 1.60 -9.94
N TYR A 6 -12.25 1.55 -10.73
CA TYR A 6 -10.91 2.01 -10.33
C TYR A 6 -10.90 3.51 -10.05
N ASP A 7 -11.48 4.31 -10.96
CA ASP A 7 -11.62 5.75 -10.79
C ASP A 7 -12.44 6.12 -9.53
N ILE A 8 -13.53 5.40 -9.25
CA ILE A 8 -14.35 5.59 -8.04
C ILE A 8 -13.54 5.22 -6.78
N TYR A 9 -12.76 4.13 -6.83
CA TYR A 9 -11.90 3.73 -5.72
C TYR A 9 -10.77 4.74 -5.47
N GLN A 10 -10.23 5.32 -6.55
CA GLN A 10 -9.17 6.32 -6.50
C GLN A 10 -9.66 7.73 -6.20
N GLY A 11 -10.96 8.03 -6.25
CA GLY A 11 -11.44 9.34 -5.80
C GLY A 11 -12.89 9.66 -6.17
N VAL A 12 -13.78 9.61 -5.17
CA VAL A 12 -14.94 10.49 -5.17
C VAL A 12 -14.49 11.87 -4.69
N ARG A 13 -14.27 12.79 -5.65
CA ARG A 13 -14.17 14.23 -5.38
C ARG A 13 -15.41 14.71 -4.63
N LYS A 14 -15.27 15.29 -3.42
CA LYS A 14 -16.16 16.36 -2.94
C LYS A 14 -15.44 17.42 -2.09
N ALA A 15 -15.39 18.62 -2.68
CA ALA A 15 -15.60 19.95 -2.08
C ALA A 15 -14.83 20.37 -0.82
N LYS A 16 -13.84 21.25 -1.06
CA LYS A 16 -13.44 22.47 -0.32
C LYS A 16 -13.85 22.57 1.15
N THR A 17 -12.86 22.70 2.04
CA THR A 17 -12.89 23.70 3.11
C THR A 17 -11.46 24.20 3.35
N LYS A 18 -11.26 25.50 3.10
CA LYS A 18 -10.08 26.24 3.54
C LYS A 18 -10.22 26.48 5.05
N LEU A 19 -9.17 26.23 5.83
CA LEU A 19 -8.96 26.98 7.06
C LEU A 19 -7.47 27.14 7.30
N ALA A 20 -7.01 28.39 7.21
CA ALA A 20 -5.70 28.83 7.66
C ALA A 20 -5.81 29.24 9.13
N ILE A 21 -4.85 28.83 9.98
CA ILE A 21 -4.54 29.49 11.25
C ILE A 21 -3.02 29.42 11.44
N GLY A 22 -2.40 30.58 11.68
CA GLY A 22 -0.98 30.75 11.97
C GLY A 22 -0.67 31.05 13.45
N PHE A 23 0.57 31.51 13.66
CA PHE A 23 1.30 31.94 14.88
C PHE A 23 1.99 30.80 15.67
N SER A 24 3.34 30.69 15.65
CA SER A 24 4.41 31.53 16.26
C SER A 24 4.52 31.43 17.79
N ALA A 25 5.62 30.85 18.30
CA ALA A 25 6.63 31.54 19.14
C ALA A 25 7.50 30.57 19.98
N LEU A 26 8.81 30.64 19.74
CA LEU A 26 9.92 30.81 20.69
C LEU A 26 9.74 30.34 22.16
N GLY A 27 10.59 29.39 22.57
CA GLY A 27 10.85 29.05 23.98
C GLY A 27 12.34 28.75 24.20
N LEU A 28 13.09 29.78 24.56
CA LEU A 28 14.48 29.70 25.03
C LEU A 28 14.48 29.32 26.52
N LEU A 29 15.21 28.29 26.93
CA LEU A 29 15.58 28.06 28.33
C LEU A 29 17.00 27.50 28.44
N LEU A 30 17.85 28.29 29.09
CA LEU A 30 19.20 27.99 29.52
C LEU A 30 19.17 27.08 30.76
N GLY A 31 20.11 26.14 30.87
CA GLY A 31 20.50 25.62 32.19
C GLY A 31 21.18 24.25 32.20
N GLY A 32 22.45 24.23 32.60
CA GLY A 32 22.97 23.24 33.55
C GLY A 32 23.74 22.05 32.97
N GLY A 33 25.06 22.06 33.15
CA GLY A 33 25.99 21.02 32.70
C GLY A 33 25.75 19.64 33.30
N GLY A 34 25.84 18.65 32.41
CA GLY A 34 26.04 17.23 32.71
C GLY A 34 26.59 16.60 31.44
N LEU A 35 27.90 16.32 31.40
CA LEU A 35 28.53 15.69 30.25
C LEU A 35 28.25 14.18 30.29
N SER A 36 27.01 13.81 29.96
CA SER A 36 26.63 12.45 29.63
C SER A 36 27.08 12.16 28.20
N LEU A 37 27.98 11.18 28.03
CA LEU A 37 28.28 10.56 26.73
C LEU A 37 27.03 9.84 26.24
N LEU A 38 26.14 10.60 25.58
CA LEU A 38 25.04 10.02 24.81
C LEU A 38 25.65 9.37 23.56
N PRO A 39 25.22 8.15 23.19
CA PRO A 39 25.61 7.58 21.92
C PRO A 39 25.21 8.56 20.81
N SER A 40 26.16 8.89 19.93
CA SER A 40 25.89 9.68 18.75
C SER A 40 24.89 8.91 17.89
N ILE A 41 23.62 9.28 17.97
CA ILE A 41 22.65 9.00 16.92
C ILE A 41 23.25 9.61 15.66
N ALA A 42 23.72 8.75 14.76
CA ALA A 42 24.11 9.17 13.43
C ALA A 42 22.91 9.92 12.84
N ALA A 43 23.10 11.18 12.46
CA ALA A 43 22.10 11.90 11.70
C ALA A 43 21.96 11.17 10.37
N HIS A 44 20.91 10.37 10.22
CA HIS A 44 20.52 9.87 8.91
C HIS A 44 20.14 11.08 8.07
N ALA A 45 20.77 11.23 6.91
CA ALA A 45 20.35 12.24 5.95
C ALA A 45 18.91 11.90 5.53
N ASP A 46 18.03 12.90 5.54
CA ASP A 46 16.67 12.75 5.03
C ASP A 46 16.72 12.15 3.61
N PRO A 47 15.83 11.21 3.28
CA PRO A 47 15.82 10.59 1.96
C PRO A 47 15.59 11.65 0.88
N VAL A 48 16.34 11.54 -0.23
CA VAL A 48 16.13 12.41 -1.39
C VAL A 48 14.91 11.89 -2.16
N CYS A 49 13.77 12.55 -1.97
CA CYS A 49 12.52 12.18 -2.62
C CYS A 49 12.53 12.60 -4.10
N THR A 50 12.55 11.62 -5.00
CA THR A 50 12.66 11.83 -6.45
C THR A 50 11.31 11.61 -7.13
N GLU A 51 10.91 12.53 -8.02
CA GLU A 51 9.67 12.41 -8.80
C GLU A 51 9.64 11.11 -9.63
N THR A 52 8.52 10.39 -9.58
CA THR A 52 8.38 9.06 -10.20
C THR A 52 7.65 9.07 -11.54
N GLY A 53 6.88 10.13 -11.82
CA GLY A 53 5.90 10.15 -12.90
C GLY A 53 4.63 9.36 -12.60
N PHE A 54 4.49 8.79 -11.39
CA PHE A 54 3.30 8.12 -10.92
C PHE A 54 2.40 9.11 -10.18
N PHE A 55 1.21 9.37 -10.73
CA PHE A 55 0.31 10.40 -10.21
C PHE A 55 -0.85 9.82 -9.40
N ARG A 56 -1.10 10.43 -8.24
CA ARG A 56 -2.27 10.20 -7.39
C ARG A 56 -2.71 11.52 -6.78
N ASP A 57 -4.02 11.73 -6.62
CA ASP A 57 -4.60 12.97 -6.08
C ASP A 57 -4.15 14.27 -6.79
N GLY A 58 -3.72 14.16 -8.05
CA GLY A 58 -3.24 15.29 -8.85
C GLY A 58 -1.81 15.73 -8.54
N ILE A 59 -1.03 14.94 -7.79
CA ILE A 59 0.39 15.19 -7.51
C ILE A 59 1.27 14.11 -8.15
N ASN A 60 2.47 14.51 -8.58
CA ASN A 60 3.52 13.58 -9.01
C ASN A 60 4.15 13.00 -7.73
N LEU A 61 3.94 11.72 -7.46
CA LEU A 61 4.45 11.11 -6.25
C LEU A 61 5.98 11.01 -6.31
N THR A 62 6.60 11.24 -5.17
CA THR A 62 8.04 11.13 -5.00
C THR A 62 8.43 9.81 -4.31
N ALA A 63 9.56 9.21 -4.68
CA ALA A 63 10.07 7.99 -4.07
C ALA A 63 11.43 8.21 -3.41
N ALA A 64 11.69 7.52 -2.29
CA ALA A 64 13.01 7.45 -1.68
C ALA A 64 14.00 6.64 -2.53
N ARG A 65 13.49 5.65 -3.29
CA ARG A 65 14.25 4.83 -4.22
C ARG A 65 13.48 4.59 -5.51
N ILE A 66 14.14 4.70 -6.67
CA ILE A 66 13.59 4.34 -7.98
C ILE A 66 14.44 3.23 -8.60
N GLY A 67 13.81 2.08 -8.85
CA GLY A 67 14.45 0.93 -9.47
C GLY A 67 15.61 0.31 -8.67
N GLY A 68 16.24 -0.69 -9.28
CA GLY A 68 17.34 -1.43 -8.69
C GLY A 68 16.90 -2.36 -7.56
N ASP A 69 17.78 -3.29 -7.20
CA ASP A 69 17.48 -4.21 -6.10
C ASP A 69 17.62 -3.49 -4.75
N VAL A 70 16.76 -3.86 -3.80
CA VAL A 70 16.68 -3.26 -2.46
C VAL A 70 16.81 -4.36 -1.41
N THR A 71 17.70 -4.12 -0.44
CA THR A 71 17.94 -4.96 0.74
C THR A 71 18.24 -4.04 1.93
N GLY A 72 18.04 -4.52 3.15
CA GLY A 72 18.28 -3.75 4.37
C GLY A 72 17.31 -2.58 4.58
N PRO A 73 17.58 -1.72 5.57
CA PRO A 73 16.68 -0.65 5.95
C PRO A 73 16.65 0.51 4.94
N LEU A 74 15.44 0.98 4.65
CA LEU A 74 15.13 2.15 3.84
C LEU A 74 14.04 2.98 4.52
N GLU A 75 14.46 4.03 5.22
CA GLU A 75 13.55 5.04 5.75
C GLU A 75 13.10 6.00 4.64
N ALA A 76 11.80 6.11 4.43
CA ALA A 76 11.17 6.93 3.39
C ALA A 76 10.38 8.11 3.98
N THR A 77 10.64 8.47 5.24
CA THR A 77 10.04 9.63 5.90
C THR A 77 10.22 10.89 5.05
N GLY A 78 9.12 11.57 4.74
CA GLY A 78 9.12 12.76 3.88
C GLY A 78 8.87 12.48 2.40
N CYS A 79 8.97 11.22 1.94
CA CYS A 79 8.61 10.82 0.58
C CYS A 79 7.19 10.25 0.51
N ASP A 80 6.62 10.22 -0.69
CA ASP A 80 5.32 9.60 -0.93
C ASP A 80 5.43 8.07 -1.04
N ILE A 81 6.54 7.58 -1.58
CA ILE A 81 6.79 6.17 -1.89
C ILE A 81 8.13 5.76 -1.28
N GLY A 82 8.21 4.55 -0.72
CA GLY A 82 9.49 3.95 -0.35
C GLY A 82 10.30 3.59 -1.58
N VAL A 83 9.86 2.56 -2.30
CA VAL A 83 10.50 2.07 -3.53
C VAL A 83 9.52 2.10 -4.70
N TYR A 84 9.93 2.68 -5.82
CA TYR A 84 9.15 2.74 -7.05
C TYR A 84 9.85 2.01 -8.20
N TYR A 85 9.12 1.09 -8.83
CA TYR A 85 9.51 0.40 -10.06
C TYR A 85 8.55 0.81 -11.19
N GLY A 86 9.12 1.35 -12.27
CA GLY A 86 8.38 1.73 -13.46
C GLY A 86 8.29 0.61 -14.49
N PRO A 87 7.74 0.90 -15.68
CA PRO A 87 7.62 -0.08 -16.75
C PRO A 87 8.96 -0.73 -17.09
N THR A 88 8.94 -2.02 -17.41
CA THR A 88 10.14 -2.82 -17.79
C THR A 88 11.17 -3.08 -16.69
N SER A 89 10.90 -2.63 -15.45
CA SER A 89 11.76 -2.98 -14.31
C SER A 89 11.79 -4.50 -14.14
N ASN A 90 12.96 -5.05 -13.81
CA ASN A 90 13.15 -6.43 -13.43
C ASN A 90 14.12 -6.43 -12.24
N ASN A 91 13.57 -6.45 -11.03
CA ASN A 91 14.29 -6.15 -9.81
C ASN A 91 13.69 -6.90 -8.62
N THR A 92 14.43 -6.92 -7.52
CA THR A 92 13.98 -7.52 -6.27
C THR A 92 13.98 -6.54 -5.11
N VAL A 93 13.01 -6.70 -4.21
CA VAL A 93 13.05 -6.18 -2.84
C VAL A 93 13.15 -7.41 -1.95
N ASN A 94 14.32 -7.66 -1.38
CA ASN A 94 14.58 -8.88 -0.62
C ASN A 94 15.27 -8.54 0.70
N GLU A 95 14.84 -9.14 1.83
CA GLU A 95 15.43 -8.88 3.14
C GLU A 95 15.53 -7.37 3.43
N ALA A 96 14.50 -6.61 3.04
CA ALA A 96 14.42 -5.16 3.20
C ALA A 96 13.52 -4.77 4.37
N GLU A 97 13.76 -3.61 4.95
CA GLU A 97 12.87 -2.97 5.92
C GLU A 97 12.50 -1.59 5.36
N ILE A 98 11.27 -1.40 4.88
CA ILE A 98 10.84 -0.17 4.20
C ILE A 98 9.72 0.49 4.99
N PHE A 99 9.92 1.74 5.42
CA PHE A 99 8.98 2.41 6.31
C PHE A 99 8.89 3.92 6.16
N GLY A 100 7.81 4.51 6.69
CA GLY A 100 7.64 5.97 6.83
C GLY A 100 7.10 6.70 5.59
N ALA A 101 6.85 6.00 4.48
CA ALA A 101 6.28 6.60 3.27
C ALA A 101 4.79 6.95 3.43
N ARG A 102 4.36 8.04 2.80
CA ARG A 102 2.99 8.55 2.95
C ARG A 102 1.92 7.78 2.15
N TYR A 103 2.22 7.39 0.91
CA TYR A 103 1.26 6.73 0.02
C TYR A 103 1.49 5.24 -0.12
N PHE A 104 2.74 4.83 -0.38
CA PHE A 104 3.08 3.45 -0.69
C PHE A 104 4.43 3.04 -0.12
N GLY A 105 4.56 1.81 0.40
CA GLY A 105 5.85 1.25 0.76
C GLY A 105 6.63 0.86 -0.50
N VAL A 106 6.09 -0.08 -1.26
CA VAL A 106 6.61 -0.54 -2.56
C VAL A 106 5.55 -0.36 -3.65
N VAL A 107 5.96 0.16 -4.81
CA VAL A 107 5.13 0.24 -6.01
C VAL A 107 5.84 -0.48 -7.16
N ASN A 108 5.18 -1.47 -7.76
CA ASN A 108 5.49 -1.99 -9.08
C ASN A 108 4.42 -1.54 -10.08
N ARG A 109 4.83 -0.69 -11.02
CA ARG A 109 3.98 -0.16 -12.08
C ARG A 109 4.52 -0.59 -13.45
N GLY A 110 4.11 -1.78 -13.90
CA GLY A 110 4.46 -2.29 -15.22
C GLY A 110 5.82 -2.99 -15.34
N GLY A 111 6.41 -3.38 -14.22
CA GLY A 111 7.61 -4.22 -14.17
C GLY A 111 7.31 -5.66 -13.75
N ASP A 112 8.37 -6.46 -13.68
CA ASP A 112 8.41 -7.80 -13.11
C ASP A 112 9.26 -7.75 -11.83
N VAL A 113 8.61 -7.67 -10.67
CA VAL A 113 9.31 -7.37 -9.40
C VAL A 113 8.91 -8.36 -8.32
N ASP A 114 9.91 -9.02 -7.75
CA ASP A 114 9.71 -9.87 -6.59
C ASP A 114 9.96 -9.08 -5.30
N VAL A 115 8.99 -9.14 -4.38
CA VAL A 115 9.07 -8.57 -3.03
C VAL A 115 9.04 -9.73 -2.05
N THR A 116 10.20 -10.06 -1.48
CA THR A 116 10.40 -11.26 -0.67
C THR A 116 11.03 -10.98 0.68
N ASP A 117 10.64 -11.75 1.69
CA ASP A 117 11.30 -11.81 3.01
C ASP A 117 11.60 -10.42 3.63
N SER A 118 10.68 -9.47 3.44
CA SER A 118 10.86 -8.05 3.81
C SER A 118 9.81 -7.58 4.82
N GLU A 119 10.15 -6.53 5.56
CA GLU A 119 9.25 -5.82 6.49
C GLU A 119 8.81 -4.49 5.87
N ILE A 120 7.49 -4.29 5.71
CA ILE A 120 6.92 -3.07 5.13
C ILE A 120 5.90 -2.47 6.10
N HIS A 121 6.23 -1.32 6.70
CA HIS A 121 5.45 -0.80 7.82
C HIS A 121 5.43 0.73 7.94
N ASN A 122 4.57 1.26 8.82
CA ASN A 122 4.36 2.70 9.02
C ASN A 122 4.06 3.44 7.71
N ILE A 123 3.13 2.90 6.92
CA ILE A 123 2.82 3.41 5.58
C ILE A 123 1.47 4.16 5.61
N GLY A 124 1.49 5.48 5.47
CA GLY A 124 0.30 6.33 5.50
C GLY A 124 0.55 7.76 5.96
N ASP A 125 -0.53 8.53 6.10
CA ASP A 125 -0.47 9.89 6.65
C ASP A 125 0.02 9.84 8.11
N THR A 126 0.75 10.85 8.58
CA THR A 126 1.15 10.95 9.99
C THR A 126 0.53 12.19 10.62
N PRO A 127 -0.49 12.07 11.51
CA PRO A 127 -1.19 10.84 11.89
C PRO A 127 -2.13 10.31 10.79
N PHE A 128 -2.50 9.03 10.85
CA PHE A 128 -3.39 8.42 9.87
C PHE A 128 -4.72 9.17 9.75
N SER A 129 -5.22 9.24 8.52
CA SER A 129 -6.43 9.96 8.17
C SER A 129 -7.47 9.06 7.49
N GLY A 130 -8.64 9.62 7.17
CA GLY A 130 -9.65 8.93 6.36
C GLY A 130 -9.35 8.90 4.86
N ALA A 131 -8.24 9.51 4.42
CA ALA A 131 -7.82 9.47 3.01
C ALA A 131 -7.37 8.06 2.62
N GLN A 132 -7.56 7.68 1.36
CA GLN A 132 -7.26 6.30 0.90
C GLN A 132 -5.77 6.12 0.56
N HIS A 133 -4.89 6.69 1.39
CA HIS A 133 -3.43 6.57 1.31
C HIS A 133 -2.95 5.38 2.15
N GLY A 134 -1.65 5.11 2.07
CA GLY A 134 -0.97 4.13 2.91
C GLY A 134 -1.25 2.69 2.50
N VAL A 135 -0.61 2.25 1.43
CA VAL A 135 -0.62 0.86 1.00
C VAL A 135 0.79 0.28 1.11
N GLY A 136 0.97 -0.83 1.82
CA GLY A 136 2.29 -1.45 1.99
C GLY A 136 2.95 -1.79 0.65
N ILE A 137 2.36 -2.73 -0.09
CA ILE A 137 2.86 -3.21 -1.38
C ILE A 137 1.79 -3.04 -2.45
N ASN A 138 2.12 -2.37 -3.55
CA ASN A 138 1.20 -2.07 -4.64
C ASN A 138 1.73 -2.55 -5.99
N PHE A 139 0.98 -3.41 -6.67
CA PHE A 139 1.20 -3.80 -8.06
C PHE A 139 0.05 -3.25 -8.90
N ALA A 140 0.35 -2.43 -9.90
CA ALA A 140 -0.68 -1.77 -10.69
C ALA A 140 -0.31 -1.62 -12.18
N SER A 141 -1.12 -2.23 -13.04
CA SER A 141 -1.08 -2.02 -14.49
C SER A 141 -1.84 -0.77 -14.87
N VAL A 142 -1.22 0.38 -14.66
CA VAL A 142 -1.83 1.69 -14.89
C VAL A 142 -0.96 2.59 -15.75
N THR A 143 -1.60 3.33 -16.65
CA THR A 143 -0.96 4.45 -17.34
C THR A 143 -1.13 5.74 -16.53
N THR A 144 -0.07 6.56 -16.50
CA THR A 144 -0.03 7.90 -15.92
C THR A 144 0.72 8.82 -16.87
N GLY A 145 0.40 10.12 -16.84
CA GLY A 145 1.06 11.12 -17.68
C GLY A 145 0.30 11.54 -18.94
N ASP A 146 -1.01 11.22 -19.05
CA ASP A 146 -1.87 11.97 -19.97
C ASP A 146 -2.16 13.38 -19.40
N SER A 147 -2.81 14.25 -20.18
CA SER A 147 -3.15 15.63 -19.76
C SER A 147 -3.95 15.74 -18.46
N THR A 148 -4.45 14.63 -17.91
CA THR A 148 -5.30 14.59 -16.73
C THR A 148 -4.56 14.22 -15.45
N ASN A 149 -3.28 13.80 -15.52
CA ASN A 149 -2.48 13.37 -14.36
C ASN A 149 -3.22 12.39 -13.46
N ARG A 150 -4.02 11.49 -14.06
CA ARG A 150 -4.81 10.48 -13.37
C ARG A 150 -4.32 9.10 -13.76
N SER A 151 -4.14 8.23 -12.76
CA SER A 151 -3.90 6.81 -12.99
C SER A 151 -5.14 6.16 -13.61
N ILE A 152 -4.95 5.48 -14.74
CA ILE A 152 -5.99 4.78 -15.49
C ILE A 152 -5.52 3.34 -15.71
N CYS A 153 -6.37 2.35 -15.48
CA CYS A 153 -6.05 0.96 -15.80
C CYS A 153 -5.70 0.84 -17.28
N ASP A 154 -4.55 0.25 -17.57
CA ASP A 154 -4.05 0.07 -18.91
C ASP A 154 -3.58 -1.37 -19.06
N SER A 155 -4.40 -2.18 -19.74
CA SER A 155 -4.13 -3.60 -19.96
C SER A 155 -3.00 -3.86 -20.95
N THR A 156 -2.47 -2.83 -21.62
CA THR A 156 -1.26 -2.94 -22.43
C THR A 156 0.02 -2.92 -21.58
N ILE A 157 -0.09 -2.53 -20.29
CA ILE A 157 0.99 -2.59 -19.32
C ILE A 157 0.90 -3.92 -18.58
N THR A 158 1.95 -4.72 -18.68
CA THR A 158 2.08 -5.97 -17.92
C THR A 158 2.80 -5.70 -16.61
N THR A 159 2.17 -6.03 -15.48
CA THR A 159 2.79 -5.94 -14.15
C THR A 159 2.78 -7.32 -13.53
N THR A 160 3.94 -7.88 -13.27
CA THR A 160 4.10 -9.24 -12.72
C THR A 160 5.04 -9.26 -11.53
N GLY A 161 5.08 -10.40 -10.85
CA GLY A 161 6.04 -10.69 -9.80
C GLY A 161 5.44 -11.52 -8.68
N THR A 162 6.25 -11.75 -7.66
CA THR A 162 5.93 -12.54 -6.48
C THR A 162 5.96 -11.66 -5.24
N VAL A 163 4.98 -11.80 -4.36
CA VAL A 163 4.98 -11.21 -3.02
C VAL A 163 5.00 -12.35 -2.03
N SER A 164 6.18 -12.65 -1.44
CA SER A 164 6.36 -13.84 -0.60
C SER A 164 7.11 -13.61 0.70
N GLY A 165 6.65 -14.22 1.80
CA GLY A 165 7.43 -14.23 3.05
C GLY A 165 7.56 -12.88 3.76
N ASN A 166 6.78 -11.87 3.34
CA ASN A 166 6.88 -10.53 3.91
C ASN A 166 6.05 -10.38 5.19
N ASP A 167 6.45 -9.46 6.07
CA ASP A 167 5.61 -8.92 7.14
C ASP A 167 5.16 -7.50 6.77
N VAL A 168 3.85 -7.30 6.66
CA VAL A 168 3.24 -6.03 6.24
C VAL A 168 2.25 -5.57 7.30
N TYR A 169 2.59 -4.50 8.02
CA TYR A 169 1.83 -4.02 9.16
C TYR A 169 1.79 -2.49 9.21
N GLU A 170 1.00 -1.92 10.12
CA GLU A 170 0.89 -0.46 10.31
C GLU A 170 0.68 0.34 8.99
N TYR A 171 -0.17 -0.17 8.10
CA TYR A 171 -0.59 0.52 6.86
C TYR A 171 -1.93 1.25 7.05
N GLN A 172 -2.17 2.39 6.41
CA GLN A 172 -3.43 3.13 6.58
C GLN A 172 -4.62 2.49 5.84
N LYS A 173 -4.44 1.98 4.63
CA LYS A 173 -5.52 1.50 3.75
C LYS A 173 -5.40 0.05 3.32
N GLY A 174 -4.23 -0.35 2.83
CA GLY A 174 -4.02 -1.66 2.22
C GLY A 174 -2.71 -2.31 2.64
N GLY A 175 -2.70 -3.61 2.90
CA GLY A 175 -1.44 -4.33 3.08
C GLY A 175 -0.79 -4.57 1.72
N ILE A 176 -1.35 -5.53 0.98
CA ILE A 176 -0.93 -5.90 -0.38
C ILE A 176 -2.07 -5.64 -1.35
N VAL A 177 -1.82 -4.89 -2.41
CA VAL A 177 -2.85 -4.53 -3.40
C VAL A 177 -2.36 -4.79 -4.82
N VAL A 178 -3.11 -5.62 -5.55
CA VAL A 178 -2.93 -5.86 -6.98
C VAL A 178 -4.12 -5.26 -7.72
N SER A 179 -3.86 -4.37 -8.67
CA SER A 179 -4.90 -3.59 -9.33
C SER A 179 -4.73 -3.54 -10.84
N CYS A 180 -5.89 -3.48 -11.51
CA CYS A 180 -6.06 -3.35 -12.95
C CYS A 180 -5.74 -4.61 -13.75
N ASP A 181 -6.51 -4.78 -14.83
CA ASP A 181 -6.21 -5.76 -15.87
C ASP A 181 -4.78 -5.54 -16.42
N GLY A 182 -4.09 -6.63 -16.73
CA GLY A 182 -2.65 -6.65 -17.05
C GLY A 182 -1.73 -6.87 -15.83
N ALA A 183 -2.24 -6.76 -14.60
CA ALA A 183 -1.50 -7.14 -13.40
C ALA A 183 -1.75 -8.60 -13.02
N SER A 184 -0.68 -9.38 -12.87
CA SER A 184 -0.72 -10.81 -12.55
C SER A 184 0.36 -11.16 -11.52
N VAL A 185 -0.02 -11.39 -10.27
CA VAL A 185 0.92 -11.50 -9.14
C VAL A 185 0.65 -12.75 -8.32
N ASP A 186 1.71 -13.44 -7.88
CA ASP A 186 1.61 -14.53 -6.90
C ASP A 186 1.82 -14.01 -5.49
N ILE A 187 0.92 -14.32 -4.55
CA ILE A 187 0.92 -13.78 -3.18
C ILE A 187 0.93 -14.92 -2.19
N GLN A 188 2.08 -15.19 -1.57
CA GLN A 188 2.24 -16.38 -0.75
C GLN A 188 2.99 -16.18 0.56
N ASN A 189 2.60 -16.91 1.61
CA ASN A 189 3.36 -16.98 2.86
C ASN A 189 3.65 -15.61 3.53
N ASN A 190 2.83 -14.58 3.30
CA ASN A 190 3.00 -13.28 3.94
C ASN A 190 2.22 -13.21 5.26
N THR A 191 2.71 -12.41 6.19
CA THR A 191 1.95 -11.95 7.36
C THR A 191 1.47 -10.54 7.08
N VAL A 192 0.15 -10.31 7.16
CA VAL A 192 -0.46 -9.01 6.87
C VAL A 192 -1.38 -8.61 8.02
N THR A 193 -0.98 -7.58 8.77
CA THR A 193 -1.63 -7.20 10.03
C THR A 193 -2.18 -5.77 9.94
N GLY A 194 -3.51 -5.65 10.00
CA GLY A 194 -4.19 -4.36 10.09
C GLY A 194 -4.01 -3.67 11.44
N LEU A 195 -4.62 -2.49 11.60
CA LEU A 195 -4.43 -1.65 12.80
C LEU A 195 -5.24 -2.12 14.03
N GLY A 196 -5.99 -3.22 13.92
CA GLY A 196 -7.00 -3.59 14.89
C GLY A 196 -8.25 -2.71 14.76
N PRO A 197 -8.99 -2.42 15.85
CA PRO A 197 -10.19 -1.58 15.81
C PRO A 197 -9.92 -0.08 15.58
N PHE A 198 -10.37 0.50 14.46
CA PHE A 198 -10.29 1.96 14.19
C PHE A 198 -11.53 2.49 13.45
N LYS A 199 -11.66 3.82 13.31
CA LYS A 199 -12.89 4.50 12.84
C LYS A 199 -12.72 5.43 11.64
N PHE A 200 -11.50 5.68 11.18
CA PHE A 200 -11.25 6.68 10.13
C PHE A 200 -11.34 6.12 8.71
N ILE A 201 -10.98 4.85 8.48
CA ILE A 201 -10.97 4.22 7.15
C ILE A 201 -11.30 2.72 7.24
N ALA A 202 -11.67 2.04 6.14
CA ALA A 202 -11.81 0.59 6.13
C ALA A 202 -10.57 -0.02 5.45
N GLN A 203 -9.83 -0.88 6.15
CA GLN A 203 -8.61 -1.52 5.65
C GLN A 203 -8.91 -2.80 4.88
N ASN A 204 -8.10 -3.07 3.86
CA ASN A 204 -8.04 -4.39 3.26
C ASN A 204 -6.64 -4.97 3.48
N GLY A 205 -6.53 -6.20 3.98
CA GLY A 205 -5.23 -6.86 4.14
C GLY A 205 -4.61 -7.13 2.77
N ILE A 206 -5.20 -8.07 2.03
CA ILE A 206 -4.86 -8.37 0.65
C ILE A 206 -6.05 -7.97 -0.24
N GLN A 207 -5.80 -7.21 -1.30
CA GLN A 207 -6.82 -6.86 -2.29
C GLN A 207 -6.36 -7.19 -3.70
N VAL A 208 -7.19 -7.94 -4.42
CA VAL A 208 -7.04 -8.20 -5.86
C VAL A 208 -8.25 -7.57 -6.54
N GLY A 209 -8.04 -6.59 -7.42
CA GLY A 209 -9.18 -5.88 -7.98
C GLY A 209 -8.99 -5.21 -9.33
N PHE A 210 -10.11 -4.69 -9.83
CA PHE A 210 -10.18 -3.91 -11.06
C PHE A 210 -9.73 -4.67 -12.32
N GLY A 211 -9.92 -5.99 -12.36
CA GLY A 211 -9.51 -6.85 -13.46
C GLY A 211 -8.18 -7.56 -13.22
N ALA A 212 -7.47 -7.25 -12.14
CA ALA A 212 -6.22 -7.94 -11.80
C ALA A 212 -6.42 -9.45 -11.58
N ILE A 213 -5.34 -10.18 -11.83
CA ILE A 213 -5.25 -11.62 -11.62
C ILE A 213 -4.30 -11.86 -10.45
N ALA A 214 -4.74 -12.63 -9.46
CA ALA A 214 -3.81 -13.30 -8.57
C ALA A 214 -3.48 -14.66 -9.18
N VAL A 215 -2.20 -14.93 -9.43
CA VAL A 215 -1.71 -16.24 -9.88
C VAL A 215 -1.99 -17.27 -8.79
N GLY A 216 -1.68 -16.90 -7.54
CA GLY A 216 -1.97 -17.65 -6.34
C GLY A 216 -2.20 -16.72 -5.15
N VAL A 217 -2.96 -17.20 -4.16
CA VAL A 217 -3.09 -16.59 -2.83
C VAL A 217 -3.12 -17.71 -1.80
N SER A 218 -1.98 -18.02 -1.20
CA SER A 218 -1.84 -19.18 -0.30
C SER A 218 -0.77 -19.02 0.77
N GLY A 219 -0.94 -19.67 1.90
CA GLY A 219 -0.02 -19.64 3.03
C GLY A 219 0.02 -18.30 3.78
N ASN A 220 -0.81 -17.33 3.40
CA ASN A 220 -0.79 -16.02 4.06
C ASN A 220 -1.53 -16.08 5.41
N THR A 221 -1.03 -15.32 6.37
CA THR A 221 -1.72 -15.00 7.62
C THR A 221 -2.21 -13.56 7.56
N VAL A 222 -3.53 -13.35 7.63
CA VAL A 222 -4.10 -12.00 7.48
C VAL A 222 -5.05 -11.69 8.63
N THR A 223 -4.73 -10.67 9.42
CA THR A 223 -5.44 -10.37 10.68
C THR A 223 -5.64 -8.88 10.94
N ALA A 224 -6.47 -8.57 11.95
CA ALA A 224 -6.63 -7.24 12.53
C ALA A 224 -7.12 -6.12 11.57
N ASN A 225 -7.71 -6.46 10.41
CA ASN A 225 -8.38 -5.46 9.57
C ASN A 225 -9.80 -5.20 10.10
N ILE A 226 -9.96 -4.27 11.05
CA ILE A 226 -11.23 -4.06 11.79
C ILE A 226 -11.70 -2.61 11.77
N TYR A 227 -12.72 -2.32 10.96
CA TYR A 227 -13.37 -1.01 10.96
C TYR A 227 -14.60 -0.96 11.89
N THR A 228 -14.65 0.07 12.74
CA THR A 228 -15.62 0.20 13.83
C THR A 228 -16.43 1.51 13.81
N ALA A 229 -16.47 2.23 12.68
CA ALA A 229 -17.18 3.50 12.59
C ALA A 229 -18.72 3.41 12.66
N GLY A 230 -19.29 2.21 12.81
CA GLY A 230 -20.71 1.98 13.02
C GLY A 230 -21.57 2.02 11.75
N ALA A 231 -22.86 1.67 11.89
CA ALA A 231 -23.79 1.42 10.78
C ALA A 231 -24.04 2.63 9.86
N ALA A 232 -23.69 3.85 10.27
CA ALA A 232 -23.81 5.05 9.44
C ALA A 232 -22.85 5.07 8.25
N LYS A 233 -21.79 4.23 8.28
CA LYS A 233 -20.84 4.06 7.17
C LYS A 233 -20.85 2.59 6.74
N PRO A 234 -21.41 2.24 5.56
CA PRO A 234 -21.58 0.85 5.13
C PRO A 234 -20.29 0.18 4.63
N PHE A 235 -19.12 0.70 5.02
CA PHE A 235 -17.83 0.17 4.59
C PHE A 235 -17.42 -1.00 5.50
N VAL A 236 -16.79 -2.00 4.90
CA VAL A 236 -16.33 -3.21 5.58
C VAL A 236 -14.84 -3.36 5.32
N SER A 237 -14.06 -3.48 6.39
CA SER A 237 -12.67 -3.93 6.29
C SER A 237 -12.64 -5.42 6.02
N THR A 238 -11.71 -5.86 5.18
CA THR A 238 -11.63 -7.27 4.77
C THR A 238 -10.21 -7.78 4.92
N GLY A 239 -10.03 -9.00 5.42
CA GLY A 239 -8.74 -9.69 5.37
C GLY A 239 -8.28 -9.87 3.92
N VAL A 240 -9.03 -10.64 3.13
CA VAL A 240 -8.78 -10.84 1.69
C VAL A 240 -9.99 -10.40 0.86
N LEU A 241 -9.82 -9.38 0.02
CA LEU A 241 -10.85 -8.84 -0.85
C LEU A 241 -10.54 -9.11 -2.33
N PHE A 242 -11.46 -9.77 -3.02
CA PHE A 242 -11.53 -9.77 -4.48
C PHE A 242 -12.59 -8.74 -4.92
N PHE A 243 -12.18 -7.67 -5.59
CA PHE A 243 -13.07 -6.61 -6.07
C PHE A 243 -12.99 -6.46 -7.59
N SER A 244 -13.79 -7.26 -8.29
CA SER A 244 -13.66 -7.53 -9.73
C SER A 244 -12.25 -8.02 -10.10
N GLY A 245 -11.59 -8.72 -9.19
CA GLY A 245 -10.35 -9.45 -9.44
C GLY A 245 -10.62 -10.94 -9.61
N THR A 246 -9.64 -11.69 -10.12
CA THR A 246 -9.76 -13.14 -10.32
C THR A 246 -8.59 -13.89 -9.69
N LEU A 247 -8.84 -15.15 -9.34
CA LEU A 247 -7.80 -16.10 -8.95
C LEU A 247 -7.59 -17.05 -10.13
N GLN A 248 -6.35 -17.14 -10.61
CA GLN A 248 -6.03 -17.87 -11.83
C GLN A 248 -6.46 -19.34 -11.73
N GLY A 249 -7.17 -19.80 -12.76
CA GLY A 249 -7.63 -21.19 -12.85
C GLY A 249 -8.73 -21.57 -11.85
N VAL A 250 -9.30 -20.62 -11.10
CA VAL A 250 -10.35 -20.88 -10.11
C VAL A 250 -11.66 -20.23 -10.56
N ASP A 251 -12.73 -21.02 -10.62
CA ASP A 251 -14.09 -20.52 -10.88
C ASP A 251 -14.47 -19.44 -9.84
N SER A 252 -15.19 -18.39 -10.26
CA SER A 252 -15.54 -17.27 -9.38
C SER A 252 -16.32 -17.69 -8.13
N ASN A 253 -17.12 -18.76 -8.20
CA ASN A 253 -17.85 -19.30 -7.05
C ASN A 253 -16.96 -20.15 -6.13
N LYS A 254 -15.74 -20.46 -6.56
CA LYS A 254 -14.74 -21.24 -5.82
C LYS A 254 -13.61 -20.38 -5.25
N VAL A 255 -13.56 -19.08 -5.55
CA VAL A 255 -12.56 -18.16 -4.98
C VAL A 255 -12.64 -18.16 -3.46
N LEU A 256 -13.80 -17.84 -2.89
CA LEU A 256 -13.98 -17.77 -1.43
C LEU A 256 -13.55 -19.07 -0.69
N PRO A 257 -14.07 -20.26 -1.03
CA PRO A 257 -13.67 -21.49 -0.33
C PRO A 257 -12.20 -21.88 -0.61
N THR A 258 -11.62 -21.45 -1.73
CA THR A 258 -10.19 -21.67 -1.98
C THR A 258 -9.34 -20.84 -1.02
N ILE A 259 -9.60 -19.53 -0.93
CA ILE A 259 -8.86 -18.62 -0.05
C ILE A 259 -8.96 -19.06 1.42
N GLN A 260 -10.16 -19.44 1.87
CA GLN A 260 -10.38 -19.91 3.25
C GLN A 260 -9.63 -21.19 3.58
N ARG A 261 -9.34 -22.04 2.59
CA ARG A 261 -8.63 -23.32 2.80
C ARG A 261 -7.12 -23.16 2.72
N THR A 262 -6.64 -22.21 1.92
CA THR A 262 -5.21 -22.06 1.63
C THR A 262 -4.53 -21.00 2.48
N ASN A 263 -5.25 -20.19 3.26
CA ASN A 263 -4.71 -19.10 4.06
C ASN A 263 -5.29 -19.13 5.48
N ASP A 264 -4.56 -18.55 6.43
CA ASP A 264 -5.07 -18.27 7.76
C ASP A 264 -5.61 -16.83 7.83
N VAL A 265 -6.92 -16.67 7.64
CA VAL A 265 -7.57 -15.36 7.61
C VAL A 265 -8.58 -15.27 8.73
N HIS A 266 -8.21 -14.61 9.82
CA HIS A 266 -9.00 -14.54 11.05
C HIS A 266 -8.88 -13.17 11.72
N GLN A 267 -9.75 -12.88 12.70
CA GLN A 267 -9.75 -11.60 13.43
C GLN A 267 -9.82 -10.35 12.52
N ASN A 268 -10.47 -10.47 11.36
CA ASN A 268 -10.83 -9.34 10.51
C ASN A 268 -12.33 -9.05 10.66
N GLN A 269 -12.79 -7.84 10.31
CA GLN A 269 -14.22 -7.54 10.29
C GLN A 269 -14.97 -8.46 9.32
N ALA A 270 -14.41 -8.66 8.12
CA ALA A 270 -14.75 -9.77 7.23
C ALA A 270 -13.47 -10.51 6.86
N ASN A 271 -13.46 -11.85 6.92
CA ASN A 271 -12.26 -12.61 6.58
C ASN A 271 -12.01 -12.59 5.06
N VAL A 272 -12.97 -13.09 4.28
CA VAL A 272 -12.87 -13.13 2.81
C VAL A 272 -14.12 -12.52 2.21
N THR A 273 -13.96 -11.59 1.27
CA THR A 273 -15.06 -10.99 0.51
C THR A 273 -14.76 -11.05 -0.98
N VAL A 274 -15.75 -11.46 -1.78
CA VAL A 274 -15.66 -11.50 -3.25
C VAL A 274 -16.81 -10.68 -3.81
N ILE A 275 -16.48 -9.65 -4.59
CA ILE A 275 -17.42 -8.74 -5.25
C ILE A 275 -17.08 -8.77 -6.72
N ASN A 276 -17.98 -9.30 -7.56
CA ASN A 276 -17.77 -9.40 -9.00
C ASN A 276 -18.14 -8.11 -9.74
#